data_AF-A0A729MG71-F1
#
_entry.id   AF-A0A729MG71-F1
#
_cell.length_a   1.000
_cell.length_b   1.000
_cell.length_c   1.000
_cell.angle_alpha   90.00
_cell.angle_beta   90.00
_cell.angle_gamma   90.00
#
_symmetry.space_group_name_H-M   'P 1'
#
loop_
_entity.id
_entity.type
_entity.pdbx_description
1 polymer ?
#
loop_
_entity_poly.entity_id
_entity_poly.type
_entity_poly.pdbx_seq_one_letter_code
_entity_poly.pdbx_strand_id
1 'polypeptide(L)'
;TSTSTGRLMFNMLAAIAEFENDLRTERQAEGIAKAHENGVKFGRPVKLTDTLKQAIYDKRAEGATIGQLAKEYHLGEASIYRAINSVKQSIVSPYSIDVKELRDYGKYKT
;
A
#
# COMPACT_ATOMS: atom_id res chain seq x y z
N THR A 1 -38.39 20.49 12.29
CA THR A 1 -39.44 19.48 12.06
C THR A 1 -40.32 19.38 13.31
N SER A 2 -41.36 20.23 13.42
CA SER A 2 -42.06 20.42 14.70
C SER A 2 -43.38 19.64 14.85
N THR A 3 -43.93 19.09 13.76
CA THR A 3 -45.14 18.23 13.80
C THR A 3 -44.80 16.76 14.02
N SER A 4 -45.71 15.99 14.61
CA SER A 4 -45.56 14.53 14.79
C SER A 4 -45.32 13.82 13.45
N THR A 5 -46.10 14.15 12.43
CA THR A 5 -45.93 13.64 11.06
C THR A 5 -44.57 14.00 10.47
N GLY A 6 -44.11 15.24 10.67
CA GLY A 6 -42.80 15.68 10.17
C GLY A 6 -41.62 14.94 10.82
N ARG A 7 -41.73 14.60 12.11
CA ARG A 7 -40.72 13.76 12.79
C ARG A 7 -40.74 12.31 12.29
N LEU A 8 -41.92 11.73 12.08
CA LEU A 8 -42.05 10.37 11.52
C LEU A 8 -41.40 10.27 10.13
N MET A 9 -41.74 11.19 9.23
CA MET A 9 -41.18 11.22 7.87
C MET A 9 -39.66 11.41 7.90
N PHE A 10 -39.16 12.31 8.76
CA PHE A 10 -37.73 12.52 8.92
C PHE A 10 -37.00 11.24 9.36
N ASN A 11 -37.53 10.53 10.36
CA ASN A 11 -36.94 9.27 10.85
C ASN A 11 -36.99 8.16 9.78
N MET A 12 -38.09 8.08 9.03
CA MET A 12 -38.21 7.11 7.94
C MET A 12 -37.16 7.37 6.85
N LEU A 13 -36.97 8.63 6.46
CA LEU A 13 -35.95 9.00 5.48
C LEU A 13 -34.53 8.72 5.99
N ALA A 14 -34.27 8.96 7.28
CA ALA A 14 -32.99 8.61 7.90
C ALA A 14 -32.72 7.10 7.85
N ALA A 15 -33.73 6.29 8.19
CA ALA A 15 -33.62 4.82 8.14
C ALA A 15 -33.40 4.30 6.71
N ILE A 16 -34.06 4.90 5.71
CA ILE A 16 -33.83 4.56 4.30
C ILE A 16 -32.41 4.92 3.88
N ALA A 17 -31.91 6.10 4.27
CA ALA A 17 -30.56 6.53 3.93
C ALA A 17 -29.48 5.60 4.52
N GLU A 18 -29.68 5.12 5.75
CA GLU A 18 -28.82 4.12 6.38
C GLU A 18 -28.85 2.80 5.62
N PHE A 19 -30.05 2.28 5.33
CA PHE A 19 -30.22 1.06 4.55
C PHE A 19 -29.56 1.12 3.17
N GLU A 20 -29.71 2.22 2.44
CA GLU A 20 -29.05 2.41 1.14
C GLU A 20 -27.53 2.45 1.26
N ASN A 21 -27.00 2.94 2.38
CA ASN A 21 -25.57 2.96 2.64
C ASN A 21 -24.98 1.57 2.89
N ASP A 22 -25.69 0.76 3.66
CA ASP A 22 -25.29 -0.62 3.93
C ASP A 22 -25.31 -1.43 2.64
N LEU A 23 -26.39 -1.34 1.87
CA LEU A 23 -26.52 -2.04 0.59
C LEU A 23 -25.45 -1.63 -0.44
N ARG A 24 -25.05 -0.35 -0.44
CA ARG A 24 -23.95 0.13 -1.29
C ARG A 24 -22.61 -0.47 -0.87
N THR A 25 -22.36 -0.56 0.43
CA THR A 25 -21.13 -1.11 1.00
C THR A 25 -20.99 -2.60 0.68
N GLU A 26 -22.08 -3.36 0.83
CA GLU A 26 -22.12 -4.78 0.46
C GLU A 26 -21.76 -5.00 -1.01
N ARG A 27 -22.44 -4.28 -1.92
CA ARG A 27 -22.17 -4.37 -3.37
C ARG A 27 -20.76 -3.94 -3.74
N GLN A 28 -20.23 -2.92 -3.06
CA GLN A 28 -18.85 -2.49 -3.27
C GLN A 28 -17.86 -3.60 -2.87
N ALA A 29 -18.08 -4.25 -1.73
CA ALA A 29 -17.24 -5.35 -1.27
C ALA A 29 -17.27 -6.53 -2.25
N GLU A 30 -18.46 -6.93 -2.74
CA GLU A 30 -18.62 -7.95 -3.78
C GLU A 30 -17.89 -7.58 -5.07
N GLY A 31 -18.01 -6.32 -5.52
CA GLY A 31 -17.32 -5.82 -6.70
C GLY A 31 -15.79 -5.84 -6.56
N ILE A 32 -15.29 -5.44 -5.38
CA ILE A 32 -13.85 -5.50 -5.06
C ILE A 32 -13.36 -6.95 -5.06
N ALA A 33 -14.09 -7.87 -4.43
CA ALA A 33 -13.74 -9.29 -4.40
C ALA A 33 -13.63 -9.88 -5.82
N LYS A 34 -14.63 -9.62 -6.68
CA LYS A 34 -14.62 -10.05 -8.08
C LYS A 34 -13.46 -9.45 -8.88
N ALA A 35 -13.12 -8.19 -8.63
CA ALA A 35 -11.98 -7.55 -9.28
C ALA A 35 -10.63 -8.13 -8.81
N HIS A 36 -10.50 -8.51 -7.53
CA HIS A 36 -9.35 -9.27 -7.04
C HIS A 36 -9.23 -10.63 -7.72
N GLU A 37 -10.32 -11.37 -7.86
CA GLU A 37 -10.36 -12.66 -8.58
C GLU A 37 -9.93 -12.51 -10.04
N ASN A 38 -10.34 -11.42 -10.69
CA ASN A 38 -9.93 -11.08 -12.06
C ASN A 38 -8.49 -10.53 -12.16
N GLY A 39 -7.75 -10.47 -11.05
CA GLY A 39 -6.35 -10.01 -11.04
C GLY A 39 -6.18 -8.50 -11.22
N VAL A 40 -7.22 -7.69 -10.97
CA VAL A 40 -7.13 -6.24 -11.06
C VAL A 40 -6.16 -5.73 -9.98
N LYS A 41 -5.13 -5.00 -10.42
CA LYS A 41 -4.20 -4.33 -9.51
C LYS A 41 -4.81 -3.04 -9.00
N PHE A 42 -5.12 -3.01 -7.72
CA PHE A 42 -5.63 -1.83 -7.03
C PHE A 42 -4.51 -0.88 -6.58
N GLY A 43 -4.91 0.36 -6.26
CA GLY A 43 -4.03 1.38 -5.72
C GLY A 43 -3.34 2.23 -6.78
N ARG A 44 -2.42 3.08 -6.33
CA ARG A 44 -1.67 4.00 -7.20
C ARG A 44 -0.73 3.19 -8.11
N PRO A 45 -0.72 3.43 -9.43
CA PRO A 45 0.24 2.80 -10.33
C PRO A 45 1.68 3.01 -9.84
N VAL A 46 2.47 1.93 -9.84
CA VAL A 46 3.87 1.99 -9.44
C VAL A 46 4.65 2.73 -10.54
N LYS A 47 5.22 3.89 -10.18
CA LYS A 47 6.00 4.71 -11.13
C LYS A 47 7.40 4.16 -11.43
N LEU A 48 7.96 3.37 -10.53
CA LEU A 48 9.30 2.79 -10.69
C LEU A 48 9.19 1.35 -11.17
N THR A 49 9.64 1.10 -12.40
CA THR A 49 9.81 -0.25 -12.94
C THR A 49 10.94 -0.97 -12.22
N ASP A 50 10.93 -2.30 -12.22
CA ASP A 50 11.96 -3.09 -11.55
C ASP A 50 13.35 -2.89 -12.19
N THR A 51 13.39 -2.68 -13.51
CA THR A 51 14.62 -2.30 -14.24
C THR A 51 15.22 -0.99 -13.72
N LEU A 52 14.38 0.01 -13.47
CA LEU A 52 14.82 1.30 -12.96
C LEU A 52 15.31 1.19 -11.51
N LYS A 53 14.64 0.38 -10.69
CA LYS A 53 15.08 0.11 -9.31
C LYS A 53 16.45 -0.55 -9.31
N GLN A 54 16.68 -1.53 -10.19
CA GLN A 54 17.97 -2.20 -10.33
C GLN A 54 19.07 -1.22 -10.76
N ALA A 55 18.81 -0.39 -11.78
CA ALA A 55 19.77 0.63 -12.23
C ALA A 55 20.13 1.63 -11.12
N ILE A 56 19.15 2.05 -10.31
CA ILE A 56 19.40 2.91 -9.13
C ILE A 56 20.26 2.18 -8.09
N TYR A 57 19.99 0.90 -7.84
CA TYR A 57 20.75 0.06 -6.90
C TYR A 57 22.20 -0.11 -7.36
N ASP A 58 22.42 -0.40 -8.64
CA ASP A 58 23.76 -0.64 -9.21
C ASP A 58 24.60 0.64 -9.14
N LYS A 59 24.07 1.79 -9.56
CA LYS A 59 24.75 3.09 -9.40
C LYS A 59 25.05 3.43 -7.95
N ARG A 60 24.17 3.05 -7.03
CA ARG A 60 24.42 3.23 -5.60
C ARG A 60 25.57 2.35 -5.11
N ALA A 61 25.68 1.13 -5.62
CA ALA A 61 26.78 0.21 -5.32
C ALA A 61 28.12 0.70 -5.88
N GLU A 62 28.10 1.38 -7.03
CA GLU A 62 29.25 2.07 -7.64
C GLU A 62 29.69 3.34 -6.89
N GLY A 63 28.93 3.77 -5.88
CA GLY A 63 29.30 4.89 -5.00
C GLY A 63 28.54 6.20 -5.24
N ALA A 64 27.54 6.23 -6.13
CA ALA A 64 26.70 7.41 -6.31
C ALA A 64 25.95 7.78 -5.02
N THR A 65 25.89 9.08 -4.70
CA THR A 65 25.15 9.57 -3.53
C THR A 65 23.65 9.61 -3.78
N ILE A 66 22.84 9.55 -2.72
CA ILE A 66 21.38 9.61 -2.81
C ILE A 66 20.92 10.91 -3.49
N GLY A 67 21.56 12.04 -3.18
CA GLY A 67 21.23 13.33 -3.80
C GLY A 67 21.56 13.41 -5.29
N GLN A 68 22.63 12.75 -5.75
CA GLN A 68 22.93 12.65 -7.18
C GLN A 68 21.88 11.81 -7.91
N LEU A 69 21.52 10.65 -7.36
CA LEU A 69 20.48 9.77 -7.92
C LEU A 69 19.12 10.48 -7.95
N ALA A 70 18.76 11.21 -6.90
CA ALA A 70 17.52 11.97 -6.83
C ALA A 70 17.41 13.00 -7.97
N LYS A 71 18.50 13.73 -8.25
CA LYS A 71 18.58 14.70 -9.35
C LYS A 71 18.54 14.02 -10.71
N GLU A 72 19.35 12.98 -10.90
CA GLU A 72 19.50 12.26 -12.16
C GLU A 72 18.18 11.60 -12.61
N TYR A 73 17.47 10.96 -11.68
CA TYR A 73 16.22 10.26 -11.99
C TYR A 73 14.97 11.12 -11.79
N HIS A 74 15.13 12.40 -11.40
CA HIS A 74 14.03 13.31 -11.07
C HIS A 74 13.05 12.74 -10.04
N LEU A 75 13.59 12.06 -9.03
CA LEU A 75 12.83 11.41 -7.96
C LEU A 75 13.20 12.02 -6.61
N GLY A 76 12.21 12.16 -5.72
CA GLY A 76 12.49 12.51 -4.33
C GLY A 76 13.33 11.42 -3.64
N GLU A 77 14.16 11.80 -2.67
CA GLU A 77 15.08 10.89 -1.97
C GLU A 77 14.37 9.67 -1.37
N ALA A 78 13.18 9.85 -0.81
CA ALA A 78 12.36 8.75 -0.29
C ALA A 78 12.06 7.69 -1.37
N SER A 79 11.91 8.09 -2.63
CA SER A 79 11.71 7.15 -3.74
C SER A 79 12.97 6.39 -4.10
N ILE A 80 14.13 7.05 -4.01
CA ILE A 80 15.43 6.39 -4.19
C ILE A 80 15.66 5.35 -3.08
N TYR A 81 15.41 5.70 -1.81
CA TYR A 81 15.50 4.75 -0.70
C TYR A 81 14.56 3.56 -0.87
N ARG A 82 13.30 3.80 -1.25
CA ARG A 82 12.35 2.69 -1.53
C ARG A 82 12.82 1.80 -2.67
N ALA A 83 13.41 2.36 -3.73
CA ALA A 83 13.94 1.60 -4.85
C ALA A 83 15.08 0.67 -4.40
N ILE A 84 16.06 1.21 -3.68
CA ILE A 84 17.21 0.46 -3.17
C ILE A 84 16.77 -0.64 -2.19
N ASN A 85 15.87 -0.32 -1.26
CA ASN A 85 15.36 -1.29 -0.29
C ASN A 85 14.53 -2.40 -0.95
N SER A 86 13.75 -2.07 -1.97
CA SER A 86 12.99 -3.06 -2.74
C SER A 86 13.90 -4.10 -3.40
N VAL A 87 15.02 -3.66 -3.99
CA VAL A 87 16.02 -4.57 -4.60
C VAL A 87 16.79 -5.35 -3.53
N LYS A 88 17.18 -4.69 -2.43
CA LYS A 88 17.85 -5.35 -1.32
C LYS A 88 16.99 -6.47 -0.71
N GLN A 89 15.68 -6.26 -0.64
CA GLN A 89 14.74 -7.27 -0.14
C GLN A 89 14.62 -8.46 -1.10
N SER A 90 14.61 -8.22 -2.42
CA SER A 90 14.55 -9.32 -3.40
C SER A 90 15.82 -10.17 -3.47
N ILE A 91 17.00 -9.59 -3.21
CA ILE A 91 18.27 -10.35 -3.17
C ILE A 91 18.49 -11.11 -1.85
N VAL A 92 17.97 -10.62 -0.72
CA VAL A 92 18.09 -11.30 0.58
C VAL A 92 17.03 -12.41 0.74
N SER A 93 15.86 -12.25 0.09
CA SER A 93 14.72 -13.16 0.20
C SER A 93 14.60 -14.24 -0.90
N PRO A 94 15.67 -14.92 -1.33
CA PRO A 94 15.53 -16.29 -1.88
C PRO A 94 15.76 -17.40 -0.84
N TYR A 95 16.41 -17.08 0.29
CA TYR A 95 16.75 -18.01 1.37
C TYR A 95 16.86 -17.24 2.70
N SER A 96 15.75 -16.91 3.36
CA SER A 96 15.77 -16.58 4.79
C SER A 96 14.38 -16.60 5.42
N ILE A 97 14.37 -17.26 6.58
CA ILE A 97 13.29 -17.48 7.54
C ILE A 97 12.74 -16.15 8.09
N ASP A 98 11.47 -16.15 8.52
CA ASP A 98 10.74 -15.00 9.06
C ASP A 98 11.58 -14.22 10.09
N VAL A 99 11.81 -12.94 9.79
CA VAL A 99 12.56 -11.97 10.63
C VAL A 99 11.97 -11.78 12.03
N LYS A 100 10.74 -12.25 12.30
CA LYS A 100 10.23 -12.35 13.68
C LYS A 100 11.04 -13.33 14.55
N GLU A 101 11.57 -14.40 13.97
CA GLU A 101 12.25 -15.48 14.72
C GLU A 101 13.66 -15.06 15.18
N LEU A 102 14.32 -14.16 14.46
CA LEU A 102 15.66 -13.65 14.80
C LEU A 102 15.66 -12.57 15.90
N ARG A 103 14.50 -12.00 16.25
CA ARG A 103 14.41 -11.03 17.35
C ARG A 103 14.59 -11.69 18.72
N ASP A 104 14.27 -12.98 18.84
CA ASP A 104 14.37 -13.73 20.10
C ASP A 104 15.77 -14.35 20.30
N TYR A 105 16.54 -14.56 19.23
CA TYR A 105 17.91 -15.11 19.32
C TYR A 105 18.92 -14.14 19.97
N GLY A 106 18.62 -12.84 19.96
CA GLY A 106 19.44 -11.79 20.60
C GLY A 106 19.32 -11.71 22.12
N LYS A 107 18.39 -12.45 22.76
CA LYS A 107 18.21 -12.44 24.22
C LYS A 107 19.10 -13.42 25.00
N TYR A 108 19.85 -14.28 24.32
CA TYR A 108 20.63 -15.36 24.97
C TYR A 108 22.15 -15.18 24.86
N LYS A 109 22.65 -14.00 24.50
CA LYS A 109 24.09 -13.76 24.39
C LYS A 109 24.50 -12.35 24.82
N THR A 110 24.53 -12.17 26.14
CA THR A 110 25.52 -11.50 27.03
C THR A 110 24.81 -11.05 28.28
#